data_AF-A0AAJ2K1F6-F1
#
_entry.id   AF-A0AAJ2K1F6-F1
#
_cell.length_a   1.000
_cell.length_b   1.000
_cell.length_c   1.000
_cell.angle_alpha   90.00
_cell.angle_beta   90.00
_cell.angle_gamma   90.00
#
_symmetry.space_group_name_H-M   'P 1'
#
loop_
_entity.id
_entity.type
_entity.pdbx_description
1 polymer ?
#
loop_
_entity_poly.entity_id
_entity_poly.type
_entity_poly.pdbx_seq_one_letter_code
_entity_poly.pdbx_strand_id
1 'polypeptide(L)' 'MEQERRQLLLGAIICKRCDRIIAEQDTEKVMVYYVECNKRDCREQTAVMEREVLYIEA' A
#
# COMPACT_ATOMS: atom_id res chain seq x y z
N MET A 1 18.89 -11.43 -27.35
CA MET A 1 18.81 -11.37 -25.87
C MET A 1 17.53 -10.63 -25.54
N GLU A 2 16.40 -11.34 -25.52
CA GLU A 2 15.11 -10.77 -25.12
C GLU A 2 15.17 -10.60 -23.60
N GLN A 3 15.52 -9.40 -23.13
CA GLN A 3 15.48 -9.09 -21.71
C GLN A 3 14.00 -9.01 -21.35
N GLU A 4 13.46 -10.04 -20.67
CA GLU A 4 12.12 -10.02 -20.10
C GLU A 4 11.98 -8.74 -19.27
N ARG A 5 11.34 -7.72 -19.85
CA ARG A 5 11.01 -6.48 -19.17
C ARG A 5 10.03 -6.85 -18.07
N ARG A 6 10.52 -7.09 -16.85
CA ARG A 6 9.67 -7.17 -15.66
C ARG A 6 8.87 -5.87 -15.61
N GLN A 7 7.57 -5.97 -15.87
CA GLN A 7 6.66 -4.86 -15.63
C GLN A 7 6.75 -4.51 -14.16
N LEU A 8 7.18 -3.28 -13.87
CA LEU A 8 7.20 -2.75 -12.53
C LEU A 8 5.77 -2.36 -12.17
N LEU A 9 5.19 -3.04 -11.18
CA LEU A 9 3.89 -2.68 -10.64
C LEU A 9 4.10 -1.47 -9.72
N LEU A 10 3.60 -0.30 -10.13
CA LEU A 10 3.78 0.96 -9.40
C LEU A 10 2.61 1.27 -8.45
N GLY A 11 1.54 0.47 -8.49
CA GLY A 11 0.39 0.61 -7.61
C GLY A 11 0.46 -0.38 -6.45
N ALA A 12 0.24 0.08 -5.22
CA ALA A 12 0.11 -0.78 -4.04
C ALA A 12 -1.21 -0.53 -3.33
N ILE A 13 -1.92 -1.60 -2.98
CA ILE A 13 -3.10 -1.54 -2.12
C ILE A 13 -2.68 -1.98 -0.72
N ILE A 14 -2.80 -1.09 0.26
CA ILE A 14 -2.39 -1.30 1.65
C ILE A 14 -3.63 -1.28 2.54
N CYS A 15 -3.66 -2.17 3.53
CA CYS A 15 -4.69 -2.10 4.55
C CYS A 15 -4.45 -0.91 5.48
N LYS A 16 -5.40 0.02 5.60
CA LYS A 16 -5.27 1.20 6.48
C LYS A 16 -5.25 0.92 7.99
N ARG A 17 -5.42 -0.33 8.41
CA ARG A 17 -5.46 -0.73 9.83
C ARG A 17 -4.25 -1.55 10.26
N CYS A 18 -3.81 -2.49 9.41
CA CYS A 18 -2.71 -3.41 9.73
C CYS A 18 -1.48 -3.23 8.83
N ASP A 19 -1.46 -2.20 7.99
CA ASP A 19 -0.37 -1.85 7.05
C ASP A 19 0.09 -2.97 6.10
N ARG A 20 -0.69 -4.06 6.00
CA ARG A 20 -0.38 -5.17 5.10
C ARG A 20 -0.66 -4.77 3.65
N ILE A 21 0.28 -5.06 2.77
CA ILE A 21 0.06 -5.01 1.32
C ILE A 21 -0.91 -6.14 0.96
N ILE A 22 -2.00 -5.77 0.29
CA ILE A 22 -3.06 -6.67 -0.15
C ILE A 22 -2.81 -7.11 -1.59
N ALA A 23 -2.41 -6.17 -2.46
CA ALA A 23 -2.17 -6.42 -3.86
C ALA A 23 -1.28 -5.31 -4.45
N GLU A 24 -0.66 -5.62 -5.59
CA GLU A 24 0.05 -4.68 -6.45
C GLU A 24 -0.71 -4.53 -7.78
N GLN A 25 -0.62 -3.37 -8.42
CA GLN A 25 -1.30 -3.06 -9.67
C GLN A 25 -0.38 -2.33 -10.65
N ASP A 26 -0.61 -2.56 -11.94
CA ASP A 26 0.04 -1.78 -13.00
C ASP A 26 -0.62 -0.40 -13.05
N THR A 27 0.18 0.63 -12.79
CA THR A 27 -0.26 2.02 -12.78
C THR A 27 0.83 2.88 -13.39
N GLU A 28 0.46 3.99 -14.01
CA GLU A 28 1.42 4.86 -14.73
C GLU A 28 2.42 5.56 -13.79
N LYS A 29 2.09 5.70 -12.49
CA LYS A 29 2.87 6.41 -11.48
C LYS A 29 2.82 5.64 -10.16
N VAL A 30 3.71 5.97 -9.23
CA VAL A 30 3.65 5.41 -7.88
C VAL A 30 2.36 5.83 -7.20
N MET A 31 1.49 4.87 -6.92
CA MET A 31 0.17 5.09 -6.32
C MET A 31 -0.02 4.18 -5.11
N VAL A 32 -0.51 4.74 -4.01
CA VAL A 32 -0.85 3.98 -2.81
C VAL A 32 -2.33 4.12 -2.52
N TYR A 33 -3.04 3.00 -2.49
CA TYR A 33 -4.46 2.91 -2.18
C TYR A 33 -4.66 2.32 -0.79
N TYR A 34 -5.56 2.89 0.00
CA TYR A 34 -5.84 2.45 1.36
C TYR A 34 -7.24 1.85 1.48
N VAL A 35 -7.34 0.60 1.95
CA VAL A 35 -8.64 -0.10 2.15
C VAL A 35 -8.67 -0.86 3.49
N GLU A 36 -9.82 -1.37 3.90
CA GLU A 36 -9.92 -2.30 5.04
C GLU A 36 -9.90 -3.74 4.54
N CYS A 37 -8.97 -4.55 5.03
CA CYS A 37 -8.94 -5.97 4.70
C CYS A 37 -9.85 -6.78 5.62
N ASN A 38 -10.38 -7.91 5.14
CA ASN A 38 -11.28 -8.78 5.91
C ASN A 38 -10.55 -9.82 6.79
N LYS A 39 -9.25 -9.65 7.06
CA LYS A 39 -8.49 -10.58 7.90
C LYS A 39 -8.94 -10.45 9.37
N ARG A 40 -9.14 -11.58 10.06
CA ARG A 40 -9.58 -11.61 11.47
C ARG A 40 -8.65 -10.79 12.37
N ASP A 41 -7.34 -11.03 12.27
CA ASP A 41 -6.31 -10.32 13.06
C ASP A 41 -6.26 -8.81 12.77
N CYS A 42 -6.81 -8.34 11.65
CA CYS A 42 -6.87 -6.92 11.31
C CYS A 42 -8.04 -6.21 11.99
N ARG A 43 -9.14 -6.93 12.25
CA ARG A 43 -10.35 -6.34 12.86
C ARG A 43 -10.16 -6.03 14.34
N GLU A 44 -9.22 -6.73 14.98
CA GLU A 44 -8.88 -6.57 16.41
C GLU A 44 -7.85 -5.44 16.64
N GLN A 45 -7.19 -4.96 15.59
CA GLN A 45 -6.27 -3.81 15.66
C GLN A 45 -7.06 -2.51 15.47
N THR A 46 -7.68 -2.06 16.56
CA THR A 46 -8.45 -0.79 16.62
C THR A 46 -7.62 0.39 17.15
N ALA A 47 -6.29 0.24 17.28
CA ALA A 47 -5.42 1.31 17.75
C ALA A 47 -4.99 2.18 16.57
N VAL A 48 -5.75 3.27 16.39
CA VAL A 48 -5.53 4.34 15.42
C VAL A 48 -4.12 4.91 15.59
N MET A 49 -3.27 4.75 14.57
CA MET A 49 -2.05 5.53 14.45
C MET A 49 -2.32 6.62 13.41
N GLU A 50 -2.88 7.74 13.87
CA GLU A 50 -2.86 9.00 13.10
C GLU A 50 -1.40 9.39 12.93
N ARG A 51 -0.78 8.98 11.82
CA ARG A 51 0.56 9.46 11.46
C ARG A 51 0.40 10.89 10.96
N GLU A 52 0.89 11.84 11.75
CA GLU A 52 1.10 13.21 11.30
C GLU A 52 1.95 13.18 10.01
N VAL A 53 1.45 13.82 8.95
CA VAL A 53 2.20 13.98 7.70
C VAL A 53 3.28 15.02 7.95
N LEU A 54 4.51 14.57 8.18
CA LEU A 54 5.68 15.43 8.17
C LEU A 54 6.02 15.78 6.73
N TYR A 55 5.68 17.01 6.32
CA TYR A 55 6.14 17.57 5.04
C TYR A 55 7.66 17.70 5.09
N ILE A 56 8.36 17.02 4.19
CA ILE A 56 9.80 17.23 3.99
C ILE A 56 9.94 18.38 3.00
N GLU A 57 10.39 19.54 3.48
CA GLU A 57 10.80 20.65 2.61
C GLU A 57 12.13 20.26 1.94
N ALA A 58 12.21 20.49 0.62
CA ALA A 58 13.37 20.18 -0.23
C ALA A 58 14.33 21.36 -0.35
#